data_AF-A0A950VP81-F1
#
_entry.id   AF-A0A950VP81-F1
#
_cell.length_a   1.000
_cell.length_b   1.000
_cell.length_c   1.000
_cell.angle_alpha   90.00
_cell.angle_beta   90.00
_cell.angle_gamma   90.00
#
_symmetry.space_group_name_H-M   'P 1'
#
loop_
_entity.id
_entity.type
_entity.pdbx_description
1 polymer ?
#
loop_
_entity_poly.entity_id
_entity_poly.type
_entity_poly.pdbx_seq_one_letter_code
_entity_poly.pdbx_strand_id
1 'polypeptide(L)'
;MAPRLLGRHFAELRSASMPVVIVAAVGSVLAQIAAVVQSAPLWLYVVAALAPWLPVLAMELFWTYRHYRWLALFCMLVIAQATYFLAHVAEAFGAFPMQRVQVAWAALVLVGVALLTTRFPRNPWLWVTLALAVATLLPLEPQLARLALAFVELAAFNVAFAYQLGRTYDAWLARAFPELPERVLIETTDRLEEVRLYPGDRIDSEPNRWYVVTRGRGTLLRAGPGEHEILLRVVGPGHVVREGGVLSAETTLELLTAPSGSER
;
A
#
# COMPACT_ATOMS: atom_id res chain seq x y z
N MET A 1 -18.31 -12.06 3.95
CA MET A 1 -17.25 -13.00 3.51
C MET A 1 -16.29 -12.25 2.58
N ALA A 2 -15.37 -11.50 3.19
CA ALA A 2 -14.18 -10.80 2.68
C ALA A 2 -13.52 -10.21 3.96
N PRO A 3 -12.19 -10.04 4.14
CA PRO A 3 -11.06 -10.15 3.22
C PRO A 3 -9.82 -10.82 3.89
N ARG A 4 -9.71 -12.16 3.92
CA ARG A 4 -8.56 -12.82 4.59
C ARG A 4 -7.23 -12.64 3.87
N LEU A 5 -7.24 -12.35 2.56
CA LEU A 5 -6.03 -12.28 1.73
C LEU A 5 -5.49 -10.85 1.57
N LEU A 6 -6.35 -9.85 1.37
CA LEU A 6 -5.93 -8.43 1.40
C LEU A 6 -5.30 -8.02 2.74
N GLY A 7 -5.78 -8.57 3.87
CA GLY A 7 -5.14 -8.36 5.17
C GLY A 7 -3.71 -8.89 5.24
N ARG A 8 -3.41 -10.02 4.58
CA ARG A 8 -2.03 -10.52 4.47
C ARG A 8 -1.17 -9.64 3.56
N HIS A 9 -1.73 -9.21 2.42
CA HIS A 9 -0.98 -8.36 1.49
C HIS A 9 -0.59 -7.00 2.08
N PHE A 10 -1.40 -6.44 2.97
CA PHE A 10 -1.07 -5.17 3.65
C PHE A 10 -0.27 -5.33 4.94
N ALA A 11 -0.29 -6.51 5.58
CA ALA A 11 0.49 -6.78 6.78
C ALA A 11 1.94 -7.22 6.46
N GLU A 12 2.17 -7.77 5.28
CA GLU A 12 3.50 -8.17 4.82
C GLU A 12 4.21 -7.00 4.13
N LEU A 13 5.42 -6.67 4.58
CA LEU A 13 6.29 -5.70 3.89
C LEU A 13 6.73 -6.30 2.55
N ARG A 14 6.22 -5.76 1.44
CA ARG A 14 6.42 -6.29 0.08
C ARG A 14 7.62 -5.65 -0.62
N SER A 15 7.81 -4.36 -0.38
CA SER A 15 8.82 -3.55 -1.07
C SER A 15 10.13 -3.46 -0.29
N ALA A 16 10.05 -3.41 1.04
CA ALA A 16 11.23 -3.25 1.88
C ALA A 16 11.92 -4.60 2.09
N SER A 17 13.17 -4.70 1.65
CA SER A 17 13.99 -5.88 1.95
C SER A 17 14.20 -6.02 3.46
N MET A 18 14.21 -7.25 3.97
CA MET A 18 14.40 -7.53 5.40
C MET A 18 15.62 -6.83 6.03
N PRO A 19 16.79 -6.69 5.36
CA PRO A 19 17.91 -5.92 5.91
C PRO A 19 17.56 -4.47 6.21
N VAL A 20 16.78 -3.80 5.35
CA VAL A 20 16.37 -2.40 5.56
C VAL A 20 15.46 -2.29 6.78
N VAL A 21 14.55 -3.26 6.96
CA VAL A 21 13.67 -3.34 8.14
C VAL A 21 14.47 -3.54 9.42
N ILE A 22 15.47 -4.43 9.39
CA ILE A 22 16.37 -4.66 10.53
C ILE A 22 17.15 -3.38 10.87
N VAL A 23 17.70 -2.69 9.86
CA VAL A 23 18.42 -1.42 10.08
C VAL A 23 17.50 -0.36 10.68
N ALA A 24 16.25 -0.24 10.21
CA ALA A 24 15.27 0.68 10.78
C ALA A 24 14.95 0.34 12.25
N ALA A 25 14.74 -0.94 12.55
CA ALA A 25 14.45 -1.41 13.91
C ALA A 25 15.64 -1.16 14.86
N VAL A 26 16.85 -1.54 14.47
CA VAL A 26 18.07 -1.32 15.27
C VAL A 26 18.33 0.18 15.45
N GLY A 27 18.20 0.97 14.37
CA GLY A 27 18.35 2.42 14.42
C GLY A 27 17.34 3.07 15.38
N SER A 28 16.09 2.59 15.39
CA SER A 28 15.03 3.05 16.29
C SER A 28 15.35 2.81 17.76
N VAL A 29 15.89 1.63 18.09
CA VAL A 29 16.30 1.30 19.47
C VAL A 29 17.52 2.12 19.89
N LEU A 30 18.56 2.20 19.05
CA LEU A 30 19.77 2.96 19.35
C LEU A 30 19.49 4.46 19.53
N ALA A 31 18.61 5.03 18.69
CA ALA A 31 18.21 6.43 18.81
C ALA A 31 17.44 6.70 20.11
N GLN A 32 16.59 5.77 20.55
CA GLN A 32 15.90 5.87 21.83
C GLN A 32 16.88 5.76 23.02
N ILE A 33 17.85 4.84 22.98
CA ILE A 33 18.90 4.74 24.01
C ILE A 33 19.69 6.05 24.10
N ALA A 34 20.07 6.63 22.95
CA ALA A 34 20.75 7.92 22.91
C ALA A 34 19.91 9.04 23.53
N ALA A 35 18.59 9.07 23.27
CA ALA A 35 17.67 10.01 23.88
C ALA A 35 17.59 9.85 25.41
N VAL A 36 17.57 8.61 25.93
CA VAL A 36 17.63 8.33 27.38
C VAL A 36 18.92 8.89 27.99
N VAL A 37 20.06 8.57 27.39
CA VAL A 37 21.39 8.99 27.90
C VAL A 37 21.51 10.51 27.92
N GLN A 38 20.93 11.19 26.94
CA GLN A 38 20.92 12.66 26.86
C GLN A 38 19.85 13.31 27.76
N SER A 39 19.06 12.51 28.50
CA SER A 39 17.90 13.02 29.27
C SER A 39 16.98 13.88 28.39
N ALA A 40 16.77 13.45 27.14
CA ALA A 40 15.99 14.17 26.17
C ALA A 40 14.53 14.33 26.63
N PRO A 41 13.79 15.33 26.11
CA PRO A 41 12.36 15.45 26.36
C PRO A 41 11.57 14.29 25.71
N LEU A 42 10.41 13.94 26.29
CA LEU A 42 9.57 12.79 25.87
C LEU A 42 9.25 12.75 24.36
N TRP A 43 9.02 13.90 23.73
CA TRP A 43 8.74 13.98 22.31
C TRP A 43 9.91 13.50 21.43
N LEU A 44 11.16 13.67 21.88
CA LEU A 44 12.33 13.25 21.14
C LEU A 44 12.43 11.71 21.09
N TYR A 45 11.94 11.01 22.11
CA TYR A 45 11.87 9.54 22.09
C TYR A 45 10.92 9.04 21.02
N VAL A 46 9.77 9.70 20.86
CA VAL A 46 8.80 9.37 19.82
C VAL A 46 9.41 9.60 18.44
N VAL A 47 10.08 10.74 18.23
CA VAL A 47 10.77 11.02 16.97
C VAL A 47 11.88 10.01 16.71
N ALA A 48 12.72 9.71 17.71
CA ALA A 48 13.79 8.71 17.63
C ALA A 48 13.24 7.31 17.31
N ALA A 49 12.09 6.95 17.88
CA ALA A 49 11.44 5.69 17.62
C ALA A 49 10.92 5.60 16.17
N LEU A 50 10.33 6.67 15.63
CA LEU A 50 9.63 6.66 14.34
C LEU A 50 10.51 7.03 13.14
N ALA A 51 11.50 7.91 13.31
CA ALA A 51 12.28 8.46 12.19
C ALA A 51 12.94 7.38 11.30
N PRO A 52 13.55 6.31 11.85
CA PRO A 52 14.14 5.25 11.04
C PRO A 52 13.14 4.46 10.19
N TRP A 53 11.85 4.51 10.53
CA TRP A 53 10.78 3.83 9.79
C TRP A 53 10.24 4.65 8.62
N LEU A 54 10.51 5.96 8.57
CA LEU A 54 10.02 6.83 7.49
C LEU A 54 10.44 6.34 6.08
N PRO A 55 11.70 5.90 5.84
CA PRO A 55 12.08 5.36 4.54
C PRO A 55 11.34 4.07 4.19
N VAL A 56 11.15 3.15 5.16
CA VAL A 56 10.41 1.90 4.95
C VAL A 56 8.96 2.21 4.58
N LEU A 57 8.33 3.11 5.33
CA LEU A 57 6.96 3.54 5.05
C LEU A 57 6.84 4.19 3.66
N ALA A 58 7.81 5.03 3.28
CA ALA A 58 7.82 5.68 1.97
C ALA A 58 7.96 4.65 0.82
N MET A 59 8.82 3.65 0.99
CA MET A 59 8.99 2.56 0.01
C MET A 59 7.68 1.77 -0.16
N GLU A 60 7.04 1.38 0.94
CA GLU A 60 5.76 0.67 0.89
C GLU A 60 4.66 1.53 0.26
N LEU A 61 4.57 2.80 0.63
CA LEU A 61 3.58 3.71 0.07
C LEU A 61 3.77 3.89 -1.45
N PHE A 62 5.02 3.96 -1.91
CA PHE A 62 5.34 4.03 -3.33
C PHE A 62 4.96 2.75 -4.07
N TRP A 63 5.23 1.58 -3.47
CA TRP A 63 4.80 0.30 -4.01
C TRP A 63 3.27 0.19 -4.08
N THR A 64 2.55 0.58 -3.02
CA THR A 64 1.09 0.64 -3.00
C THR A 64 0.55 1.60 -4.06
N TYR A 65 1.20 2.75 -4.26
CA TYR A 65 0.79 3.72 -5.27
C TYR A 65 0.92 3.15 -6.69
N ARG A 66 1.98 2.38 -6.95
CA ARG A 66 2.18 1.74 -8.26
C ARG A 66 1.09 0.71 -8.59
N HIS A 67 0.71 -0.12 -7.62
CA HIS A 67 -0.22 -1.23 -7.81
C HIS A 67 -1.69 -0.81 -7.64
N TYR A 68 -1.99 0.09 -6.71
CA TYR A 68 -3.36 0.44 -6.32
C TYR A 68 -3.68 1.94 -6.42
N ARG A 69 -2.71 2.77 -6.86
CA ARG A 69 -2.84 4.23 -7.11
C ARG A 69 -3.45 4.98 -5.93
N TRP A 70 -4.73 5.29 -6.02
CA TRP A 70 -5.48 6.07 -5.05
C TRP A 70 -5.60 5.41 -3.68
N LEU A 71 -5.44 4.09 -3.60
CA LEU A 71 -5.41 3.39 -2.32
C LEU A 71 -4.21 3.81 -1.46
N ALA A 72 -3.08 4.20 -2.07
CA ALA A 72 -1.93 4.71 -1.33
C ALA A 72 -2.27 6.00 -0.57
N LEU A 73 -2.99 6.94 -1.22
CA LEU A 73 -3.48 8.14 -0.53
C LEU A 73 -4.39 7.76 0.65
N PHE A 74 -5.25 6.76 0.47
CA PHE A 74 -6.10 6.24 1.53
C PHE A 74 -5.26 5.70 2.70
N CYS A 75 -4.25 4.85 2.44
CA CYS A 75 -3.34 4.34 3.46
C CYS A 75 -2.59 5.48 4.19
N MET A 76 -2.08 6.46 3.45
CA MET A 76 -1.41 7.63 4.00
C MET A 76 -2.33 8.38 4.97
N LEU A 77 -3.59 8.59 4.60
CA LEU A 77 -4.58 9.25 5.45
C LEU A 77 -4.94 8.40 6.68
N VAL A 78 -4.98 7.06 6.58
CA VAL A 78 -5.25 6.20 7.75
C VAL A 78 -4.15 6.37 8.80
N ILE A 79 -2.90 6.37 8.35
CA ILE A 79 -1.74 6.60 9.21
C ILE A 79 -1.81 8.01 9.79
N ALA A 80 -2.06 9.02 8.96
CA ALA A 80 -2.18 10.40 9.41
C ALA A 80 -3.29 10.57 10.46
N GLN A 81 -4.41 9.88 10.28
CA GLN A 81 -5.54 9.95 11.20
C GLN A 81 -5.28 9.23 12.52
N ALA A 82 -4.57 8.09 12.48
CA ALA A 82 -4.11 7.42 13.68
C ALA A 82 -3.13 8.30 14.48
N THR A 83 -2.19 8.97 13.80
CA THR A 83 -1.28 9.94 14.42
C THR A 83 -2.04 11.13 15.02
N TYR A 84 -3.03 11.66 14.31
CA TYR A 84 -3.89 12.75 14.81
C TYR A 84 -4.66 12.35 16.06
N PHE A 85 -5.24 11.15 16.07
CA PHE A 85 -5.92 10.61 17.25
C PHE A 85 -4.97 10.45 18.44
N LEU A 86 -3.75 9.94 18.23
CA LEU A 86 -2.73 9.82 19.28
C LEU A 86 -2.34 11.19 19.87
N ALA A 87 -2.34 12.25 19.05
CA ALA A 87 -2.11 13.61 19.56
C ALA A 87 -3.23 14.07 20.51
N HIS A 88 -4.50 13.75 20.23
CA HIS A 88 -5.62 14.03 21.15
C HIS A 88 -5.52 13.22 22.45
N VAL A 89 -5.09 11.96 22.36
CA VAL A 89 -4.83 11.14 23.55
C VAL A 89 -3.74 11.80 24.41
N ALA A 90 -2.62 12.21 23.79
CA ALA A 90 -1.54 12.90 24.49
C ALA A 90 -1.99 14.22 25.13
N GLU A 91 -2.80 15.03 24.45
CA GLU A 91 -3.37 16.28 25.01
C GLU A 91 -4.25 15.99 26.23
N ALA A 92 -5.08 14.95 26.18
CA ALA A 92 -5.92 14.55 27.32
C ALA A 92 -5.09 14.14 28.57
N PHE A 93 -3.84 13.72 28.38
CA PHE A 93 -2.87 13.48 29.46
C PHE A 93 -1.98 14.69 29.78
N GLY A 94 -2.26 15.87 29.21
CA GLY A 94 -1.55 17.11 29.49
C GLY A 94 -0.24 17.29 28.72
N ALA A 95 0.01 16.49 27.66
CA ALA A 95 1.33 16.32 27.08
C ALA A 95 1.72 17.27 25.93
N PHE A 96 1.06 18.43 25.76
CA PHE A 96 1.43 19.63 24.96
C PHE A 96 0.21 20.18 24.17
N PRO A 97 -0.14 21.47 24.28
CA PRO A 97 -1.23 22.05 23.48
C PRO A 97 -0.77 22.30 22.03
N MET A 98 -1.28 21.52 21.07
CA MET A 98 -0.92 21.58 19.65
C MET A 98 -1.98 22.23 18.75
N GLN A 99 -2.80 23.15 19.26
CA GLN A 99 -4.00 23.66 18.57
C GLN A 99 -3.75 24.09 17.10
N ARG A 100 -2.66 24.81 16.82
CA ARG A 100 -2.32 25.22 15.45
C ARG A 100 -1.97 24.05 14.53
N VAL A 101 -1.24 23.06 15.05
CA VAL A 101 -0.87 21.84 14.30
C VAL A 101 -2.12 21.00 14.05
N GLN A 102 -3.02 20.88 15.03
CA GLN A 102 -4.27 20.14 14.89
C GLN A 102 -5.17 20.73 13.81
N VAL A 103 -5.33 22.06 13.76
CA VAL A 103 -6.13 22.74 12.71
C VAL A 103 -5.52 22.49 11.32
N ALA A 104 -4.21 22.66 11.18
CA ALA A 104 -3.53 22.40 9.91
C ALA A 104 -3.68 20.93 9.47
N TRP A 105 -3.59 20.00 10.42
CA TRP A 105 -3.76 18.57 10.18
C TRP A 105 -5.18 18.21 9.76
N ALA A 106 -6.18 18.70 10.49
CA ALA A 106 -7.60 18.50 10.17
C ALA A 106 -7.94 19.04 8.78
N ALA A 107 -7.41 20.21 8.40
CA ALA A 107 -7.57 20.75 7.05
C ALA A 107 -6.96 19.85 5.97
N LEU A 108 -5.77 19.30 6.20
CA LEU A 108 -5.12 18.37 5.27
C LEU A 108 -5.92 17.07 5.12
N VAL A 109 -6.40 16.50 6.22
CA VAL A 109 -7.26 15.31 6.21
C VAL A 109 -8.56 15.60 5.45
N LEU A 110 -9.19 16.75 5.71
CA LEU A 110 -10.41 17.16 5.02
C LEU A 110 -10.20 17.22 3.50
N VAL A 111 -9.11 17.85 3.03
CA VAL A 111 -8.77 17.91 1.60
C VAL A 111 -8.54 16.51 1.04
N GLY A 112 -7.80 15.66 1.76
CA GLY A 112 -7.52 14.29 1.35
C GLY A 112 -8.79 13.44 1.23
N VAL A 113 -9.67 13.51 2.24
CA VAL A 113 -10.97 12.81 2.26
C VAL A 113 -11.87 13.34 1.14
N ALA A 114 -11.95 14.66 0.93
CA ALA A 114 -12.73 15.23 -0.17
C ALA A 114 -12.25 14.71 -1.53
N LEU A 115 -10.94 14.66 -1.75
CA LEU A 115 -10.35 14.10 -2.96
C LEU A 115 -10.69 12.62 -3.13
N LEU A 116 -10.58 11.81 -2.06
CA LEU A 116 -10.99 10.40 -2.11
C LEU A 116 -12.49 10.24 -2.39
N THR A 117 -13.35 11.09 -1.85
CA THR A 117 -14.79 11.07 -2.09
C THR A 117 -15.12 11.36 -3.56
N THR A 118 -14.43 12.31 -4.21
CA THR A 118 -14.59 12.54 -5.66
C THR A 118 -14.16 11.33 -6.48
N ARG A 119 -13.15 10.59 -6.01
CA ARG A 119 -12.62 9.43 -6.72
C ARG A 119 -13.44 8.16 -6.48
N PHE A 120 -14.02 8.02 -5.30
CA PHE A 120 -14.76 6.85 -4.84
C PHE A 120 -16.16 7.23 -4.34
N PRO A 121 -17.02 7.84 -5.19
CA PRO A 121 -18.31 8.36 -4.76
C PRO A 121 -19.27 7.26 -4.29
N ARG A 122 -19.02 6.00 -4.67
CA ARG A 122 -19.81 4.82 -4.27
C ARG A 122 -19.50 4.32 -2.86
N ASN A 123 -18.49 4.84 -2.18
CA ASN A 123 -18.16 4.46 -0.82
C ASN A 123 -18.93 5.35 0.18
N PRO A 124 -20.03 4.87 0.79
CA PRO A 124 -20.86 5.70 1.67
C PRO A 124 -20.10 6.17 2.93
N TRP A 125 -19.14 5.38 3.40
CA TRP A 125 -18.36 5.70 4.60
C TRP A 125 -17.36 6.83 4.38
N LEU A 126 -16.93 7.09 3.14
CA LEU A 126 -16.13 8.28 2.83
C LEU A 126 -16.96 9.56 3.00
N TRP A 127 -18.25 9.55 2.65
CA TRP A 127 -19.14 10.68 2.88
C TRP A 127 -19.38 10.93 4.38
N VAL A 128 -19.56 9.85 5.17
CA VAL A 128 -19.63 9.93 6.63
C VAL A 128 -18.33 10.53 7.19
N THR A 129 -17.18 10.04 6.73
CA THR A 129 -15.88 10.56 7.17
C THR A 129 -15.71 12.02 6.78
N LEU A 130 -16.14 12.44 5.58
CA LEU A 130 -16.09 13.82 5.14
C LEU A 130 -16.89 14.73 6.08
N ALA A 131 -18.09 14.31 6.48
CA ALA A 131 -18.92 15.06 7.43
C ALA A 131 -18.23 15.15 8.81
N LEU A 132 -17.62 14.07 9.29
CA LEU A 132 -16.88 14.05 10.56
C LEU A 132 -15.61 14.93 10.50
N ALA A 133 -14.88 14.92 9.39
CA ALA A 133 -13.69 15.75 9.17
C ALA A 133 -14.04 17.25 9.13
N VAL A 134 -15.23 17.61 8.65
CA VAL A 134 -15.73 18.99 8.78
C VAL A 134 -16.07 19.29 10.25
N ALA A 135 -16.71 18.34 10.95
CA ALA A 135 -17.06 18.52 12.36
C ALA A 135 -15.83 18.68 13.27
N THR A 136 -14.68 18.07 12.96
CA THR A 136 -13.45 18.24 13.75
C THR A 136 -12.80 19.62 13.63
N LEU A 137 -13.17 20.41 12.62
CA LEU A 137 -12.78 21.83 12.54
C LEU A 137 -13.60 22.72 13.48
N LEU A 138 -14.73 22.24 14.00
CA LEU A 138 -15.54 23.01 14.94
C LEU A 138 -14.86 23.07 16.31
N PRO A 139 -14.87 24.24 16.98
CA PRO A 139 -14.37 24.35 18.34
C PRO A 139 -15.32 23.62 19.30
N LEU A 140 -15.04 22.36 19.57
CA LEU A 140 -15.78 21.56 20.55
C LEU A 140 -15.14 21.69 21.93
N GLU A 141 -15.94 22.13 22.88
CA GLU A 141 -15.68 21.98 24.31
C GLU A 141 -16.73 21.01 24.88
N PRO A 142 -16.38 20.07 25.78
CA PRO A 142 -15.07 19.84 26.44
C PRO A 142 -14.10 18.94 25.66
N GLN A 143 -12.84 18.83 26.12
CA GLN A 143 -11.79 17.97 25.53
C GLN A 143 -12.23 16.51 25.28
N LEU A 144 -13.03 15.92 26.18
CA LEU A 144 -13.54 14.55 26.00
C LEU A 144 -14.41 14.41 24.73
N ALA A 145 -15.18 15.45 24.39
CA ALA A 145 -15.98 15.46 23.16
C ALA A 145 -15.08 15.50 21.91
N ARG A 146 -13.98 16.27 21.94
CA ARG A 146 -12.97 16.27 20.87
C ARG A 146 -12.31 14.90 20.68
N LEU A 147 -11.90 14.26 21.78
CA LEU A 147 -11.30 12.92 21.75
C LEU A 147 -12.30 11.88 21.21
N ALA A 148 -13.54 11.91 21.68
CA ALA A 148 -14.60 11.01 21.20
C ALA A 148 -14.88 11.22 19.69
N LEU A 149 -14.94 12.47 19.23
CA LEU A 149 -15.12 12.76 17.81
C LEU A 149 -13.95 12.25 16.96
N ALA A 150 -12.71 12.48 17.40
CA ALA A 150 -11.52 11.99 16.71
C ALA A 150 -11.50 10.45 16.64
N PHE A 151 -11.95 9.77 17.70
CA PHE A 151 -12.10 8.31 17.69
C PHE A 151 -13.16 7.84 16.68
N VAL A 152 -14.33 8.47 16.68
CA VAL A 152 -15.42 8.13 15.73
C VAL A 152 -15.00 8.40 14.29
N GLU A 153 -14.31 9.51 14.03
CA GLU A 153 -13.73 9.83 12.72
C GLU A 153 -12.72 8.77 12.28
N LEU A 154 -11.78 8.38 13.15
CA LEU A 154 -10.81 7.33 12.88
C LEU A 154 -11.50 6.00 12.58
N ALA A 155 -12.52 5.62 13.37
CA ALA A 155 -13.28 4.39 13.16
C ALA A 155 -14.03 4.42 11.82
N ALA A 156 -14.73 5.50 11.51
CA ALA A 156 -15.43 5.68 10.24
C ALA A 156 -14.46 5.61 9.06
N PHE A 157 -13.29 6.23 9.17
CA PHE A 157 -12.27 6.19 8.11
C PHE A 157 -11.70 4.79 7.88
N ASN A 158 -11.46 4.03 8.96
CA ASN A 158 -11.01 2.64 8.86
C ASN A 158 -12.07 1.73 8.21
N VAL A 159 -13.36 1.95 8.53
CA VAL A 159 -14.45 1.24 7.86
C VAL A 159 -14.53 1.62 6.38
N ALA A 160 -14.36 2.91 6.06
CA ALA A 160 -14.30 3.37 4.66
C ALA A 160 -13.13 2.74 3.91
N PHE A 161 -11.96 2.64 4.55
CA PHE A 161 -10.78 2.00 3.99
C PHE A 161 -11.02 0.52 3.74
N ALA A 162 -11.52 -0.23 4.74
CA ALA A 162 -11.83 -1.66 4.60
C ALA A 162 -12.88 -1.92 3.51
N TYR A 163 -13.90 -1.06 3.40
CA TYR A 163 -14.90 -1.12 2.34
C TYR A 163 -14.27 -0.94 0.95
N GLN A 164 -13.35 0.02 0.81
CA GLN A 164 -12.68 0.30 -0.45
C GLN A 164 -11.67 -0.80 -0.81
N LEU A 165 -10.97 -1.32 0.20
CA LEU A 165 -10.00 -2.40 0.07
C LEU A 165 -10.63 -3.67 -0.53
N GLY A 166 -11.84 -4.03 -0.08
CA GLY A 166 -12.59 -5.15 -0.66
C GLY A 166 -13.10 -4.93 -2.09
N ARG A 167 -12.84 -3.76 -2.69
CA ARG A 167 -13.23 -3.40 -4.06
C ARG A 167 -12.06 -2.93 -4.91
N THR A 168 -10.85 -2.99 -4.39
CA THR A 168 -9.65 -2.62 -5.15
C THR A 168 -9.14 -3.82 -5.91
N TYR A 169 -8.68 -3.57 -7.13
CA TYR A 169 -8.02 -4.53 -7.99
C TYR A 169 -6.64 -3.99 -8.37
N ASP A 170 -5.74 -4.88 -8.79
CA ASP A 170 -4.40 -4.50 -9.23
C ASP A 170 -4.45 -3.70 -10.55
N ALA A 171 -3.72 -2.58 -10.60
CA ALA A 171 -3.72 -1.68 -11.75
C ALA A 171 -3.02 -2.27 -12.98
N TRP A 172 -2.05 -3.18 -12.83
CA TRP A 172 -1.43 -3.88 -13.96
C TRP A 172 -2.37 -4.91 -14.53
N LEU A 173 -3.14 -5.61 -13.70
CA LEU A 173 -4.18 -6.52 -14.15
C LEU A 173 -5.23 -5.81 -15.01
N ALA A 174 -5.73 -4.66 -14.53
CA ALA A 174 -6.70 -3.87 -15.28
C ALA A 174 -6.14 -3.30 -16.60
N ARG A 175 -4.84 -2.99 -16.66
CA ARG A 175 -4.19 -2.57 -17.91
C ARG A 175 -3.99 -3.73 -18.88
N ALA A 176 -3.64 -4.91 -18.36
CA ALA A 176 -3.45 -6.12 -19.16
C ALA A 176 -4.76 -6.62 -19.76
N PHE A 177 -5.88 -6.45 -19.04
CA PHE A 177 -7.19 -6.95 -19.44
C PHE A 177 -8.29 -5.89 -19.26
N PRO A 178 -8.30 -4.84 -20.11
CA PRO A 178 -9.24 -3.71 -19.95
C PRO A 178 -10.70 -4.09 -20.20
N GLU A 179 -10.93 -5.19 -20.91
CA GLU A 179 -12.28 -5.71 -21.24
C GLU A 179 -12.92 -6.48 -20.07
N LEU A 180 -12.14 -6.85 -19.04
CA LEU A 180 -12.67 -7.64 -17.93
C LEU A 180 -13.56 -6.78 -17.02
N PRO A 181 -14.71 -7.29 -16.57
CA PRO A 181 -15.55 -6.58 -15.63
C PRO A 181 -14.86 -6.44 -14.26
N GLU A 182 -15.12 -5.33 -13.57
CA GLU A 182 -14.50 -4.99 -12.28
C GLU A 182 -14.59 -6.13 -11.25
N ARG A 183 -15.69 -6.87 -11.21
CA ARG A 183 -15.87 -8.02 -10.30
C ARG A 183 -14.84 -9.13 -10.55
N VAL A 184 -14.54 -9.42 -11.82
CA VAL A 184 -13.56 -10.44 -12.21
C VAL A 184 -12.15 -9.93 -11.92
N LEU A 185 -11.88 -8.64 -12.14
CA LEU A 185 -10.59 -8.04 -11.77
C LEU A 185 -10.32 -8.13 -10.26
N ILE A 186 -11.33 -7.85 -9.42
CA ILE A 186 -11.22 -7.97 -7.96
C ILE A 186 -10.97 -9.43 -7.57
N GLU A 187 -11.79 -10.38 -8.05
CA GLU A 187 -11.63 -11.80 -7.72
C GLU A 187 -10.28 -12.36 -8.20
N THR A 188 -9.81 -11.94 -9.36
CA THR A 188 -8.52 -12.37 -9.91
C THR A 188 -7.36 -11.75 -9.12
N THR A 189 -7.49 -10.51 -8.66
CA THR A 189 -6.47 -9.84 -7.83
C THR A 189 -6.17 -10.63 -6.56
N ASP A 190 -7.21 -11.18 -5.92
CA ASP A 190 -7.05 -12.00 -4.71
C ASP A 190 -6.31 -13.34 -4.96
N ARG A 191 -6.18 -13.74 -6.23
CA ARG A 191 -5.47 -14.95 -6.66
C ARG A 191 -4.13 -14.65 -7.30
N LEU A 192 -3.71 -13.38 -7.42
CA LEU A 192 -2.44 -13.07 -8.07
C LEU A 192 -1.26 -13.55 -7.21
N GLU A 193 -0.32 -14.21 -7.88
CA GLU A 193 1.00 -14.55 -7.37
C GLU A 193 2.03 -13.64 -8.02
N GLU A 194 2.97 -13.16 -7.21
CA GLU A 194 4.09 -12.33 -7.66
C GLU A 194 5.32 -13.22 -7.83
N VAL A 195 5.88 -13.23 -9.04
CA VAL A 195 7.08 -13.99 -9.39
C VAL A 195 8.19 -12.99 -9.69
N ARG A 196 9.32 -13.11 -8.99
CA ARG A 196 10.50 -12.27 -9.20
C ARG A 196 11.61 -13.12 -9.81
N LEU A 197 12.11 -12.68 -10.96
CA LEU A 197 13.24 -13.28 -11.67
C LEU A 197 14.42 -12.31 -11.60
N TYR A 198 15.62 -12.84 -11.34
CA TYR A 198 16.87 -12.09 -11.36
C TYR A 198 17.51 -12.14 -12.75
N PRO A 199 18.44 -11.22 -13.08
CA PRO A 199 19.15 -11.26 -14.36
C PRO A 199 19.78 -12.63 -14.62
N GLY A 200 19.46 -13.23 -15.77
CA GLY A 200 19.91 -14.57 -16.14
C GLY A 200 18.92 -15.70 -15.78
N ASP A 201 17.95 -15.45 -14.90
CA ASP A 201 16.91 -16.43 -14.60
C ASP A 201 16.02 -16.67 -15.83
N ARG A 202 15.51 -17.90 -15.93
CA ARG A 202 14.65 -18.37 -17.01
C ARG A 202 13.44 -19.09 -16.41
N ILE A 203 12.27 -18.81 -16.95
CA ILE A 203 11.03 -19.51 -16.61
C ILE A 203 10.34 -19.99 -17.88
N ASP A 204 9.93 -21.25 -17.89
CA ASP A 204 9.12 -21.79 -18.97
C ASP A 204 7.69 -21.27 -18.84
N SER A 205 7.22 -20.57 -19.87
CA SER A 205 5.85 -20.06 -19.92
C SER A 205 4.90 -21.23 -20.20
N GLU A 206 4.17 -21.65 -19.18
CA GLU A 206 3.12 -22.66 -19.32
C GLU A 206 1.98 -22.16 -20.23
N PRO A 207 1.42 -23.00 -21.13
CA PRO A 207 0.41 -22.57 -22.09
C PRO A 207 -0.90 -22.06 -21.46
N ASN A 208 -1.19 -22.49 -20.23
CA ASN A 208 -2.39 -22.10 -19.48
C ASN A 208 -2.14 -21.01 -18.44
N ARG A 209 -0.90 -20.53 -18.33
CA ARG A 209 -0.52 -19.48 -17.39
C ARG A 209 -0.20 -18.22 -18.15
N TRP A 210 -0.58 -17.09 -17.58
CA TRP A 210 -0.26 -15.79 -18.13
C TRP A 210 0.60 -15.04 -17.12
N TYR A 211 1.54 -14.26 -17.63
CA TYR A 211 2.43 -13.42 -16.85
C TYR A 211 2.28 -11.98 -17.31
N VAL A 212 1.92 -11.08 -16.41
CA VAL A 212 1.92 -9.64 -16.64
C VAL A 212 3.22 -9.09 -16.10
N VAL A 213 4.06 -8.53 -16.97
CA VAL A 213 5.32 -7.90 -16.54
C VAL A 213 4.97 -6.60 -15.83
N THR A 214 5.27 -6.50 -14.53
CA THR A 214 5.06 -5.28 -13.77
C THR A 214 6.31 -4.43 -13.73
N ARG A 215 7.51 -5.03 -13.73
CA ARG A 215 8.81 -4.31 -13.70
C ARG A 215 9.90 -5.08 -14.46
N GLY A 216 10.92 -4.33 -14.90
CA GLY A 216 12.10 -4.88 -15.55
C GLY A 216 11.92 -5.09 -17.05
N ARG A 217 12.95 -5.65 -17.68
CA ARG A 217 12.98 -6.13 -19.06
C ARG A 217 13.45 -7.57 -19.11
N GLY A 218 12.90 -8.29 -20.08
CA GLY A 218 13.26 -9.66 -20.37
C GLY A 218 13.00 -9.96 -21.84
N THR A 219 13.42 -11.14 -22.27
CA THR A 219 13.22 -11.65 -23.63
C THR A 219 12.42 -12.92 -23.58
N LEU A 220 11.39 -13.00 -24.42
CA LEU A 220 10.66 -14.23 -24.68
C LEU A 220 11.35 -14.96 -25.83
N LEU A 221 11.83 -16.16 -25.54
CA LEU A 221 12.56 -17.04 -26.45
C LEU A 221 11.68 -18.25 -26.78
N ARG A 222 11.87 -18.86 -27.95
CA ARG A 222 11.26 -20.14 -28.32
C ARG A 222 12.33 -21.08 -28.86
N ALA A 223 12.23 -22.36 -28.50
CA ALA A 223 13.09 -23.38 -29.09
C ALA A 223 12.79 -23.49 -30.59
N GLY A 224 13.80 -23.18 -31.40
CA GLY A 224 13.79 -23.39 -32.85
C GLY A 224 14.31 -24.78 -33.22
N PRO A 225 14.18 -25.17 -34.50
CA PRO A 225 14.77 -26.42 -35.00
C PRO A 225 16.30 -26.40 -34.81
N GLY A 226 16.85 -27.48 -34.25
CA GLY A 226 18.29 -27.66 -34.03
C GLY A 226 18.85 -26.95 -32.79
N GLU A 227 18.12 -26.90 -31.68
CA GLU A 227 18.54 -26.30 -30.38
C GLU A 227 18.86 -24.79 -30.40
N HIS A 228 18.52 -24.08 -31.47
CA HIS A 228 18.70 -22.63 -31.51
C HIS A 228 17.54 -21.91 -30.81
N GLU A 229 17.86 -20.99 -29.91
CA GLU A 229 16.85 -20.12 -29.29
C GLU A 229 16.49 -18.98 -30.25
N ILE A 230 15.20 -18.87 -30.59
CA ILE A 230 14.67 -17.79 -31.43
C ILE A 230 14.08 -16.72 -30.50
N LEU A 231 14.61 -15.50 -30.57
CA LEU A 231 14.01 -14.34 -29.90
C LEU A 231 12.66 -14.03 -30.53
N LEU A 232 11.58 -14.24 -29.79
CA LEU A 232 10.24 -13.86 -30.22
C LEU A 232 10.00 -12.37 -30.00
N ARG A 233 10.31 -11.88 -28.79
CA ARG A 233 9.97 -10.53 -28.38
C ARG A 233 10.74 -10.09 -27.13
N VAL A 234 11.05 -8.79 -27.05
CA VAL A 234 11.47 -8.14 -25.79
C VAL A 234 10.22 -7.72 -25.00
N VAL A 235 10.13 -8.16 -23.76
CA VAL A 235 9.03 -7.85 -22.84
C VAL A 235 9.45 -6.82 -21.80
N GLY A 236 8.49 -6.00 -21.38
CA GLY A 236 8.70 -4.94 -20.41
C GLY A 236 7.37 -4.55 -19.74
N PRO A 237 7.35 -3.53 -18.86
CA PRO A 237 6.21 -3.26 -17.99
C PRO A 237 4.91 -3.05 -18.77
N GLY A 238 3.86 -3.77 -18.38
CA GLY A 238 2.53 -3.76 -19.00
C GLY A 238 2.32 -4.80 -20.10
N HIS A 239 3.37 -5.51 -20.54
CA HIS A 239 3.22 -6.62 -21.48
C HIS A 239 2.64 -7.86 -20.80
N VAL A 240 1.79 -8.56 -21.54
CA VAL A 240 1.24 -9.86 -21.14
C VAL A 240 1.95 -10.94 -21.95
N VAL A 241 2.52 -11.92 -21.26
CA VAL A 241 3.13 -13.12 -21.83
C VAL A 241 2.17 -14.28 -21.60
N ARG A 242 1.67 -14.85 -22.70
CA ARG A 242 0.75 -16.01 -22.68
C ARG A 242 1.23 -17.15 -23.58
N GLU A 243 2.16 -16.85 -24.48
CA GLU A 243 2.62 -17.81 -25.48
C GLU A 243 3.61 -18.80 -24.88
N GLY A 244 3.57 -20.04 -25.35
CA GLY A 244 4.59 -21.05 -25.03
C GLY A 244 5.97 -20.57 -25.49
N GLY A 245 6.92 -20.58 -24.56
CA GLY A 245 8.29 -20.10 -24.74
C GLY A 245 9.02 -19.99 -23.40
N VAL A 246 10.31 -19.66 -23.46
CA VAL A 246 11.17 -19.44 -22.28
C VAL A 246 11.28 -17.93 -22.07
N LEU A 247 10.80 -17.43 -20.95
CA LEU A 247 10.97 -16.04 -20.57
C LEU A 247 12.29 -15.90 -19.80
N SER A 248 13.24 -15.13 -20.34
CA SER A 248 14.53 -14.87 -19.70
C SER A 248 14.63 -13.42 -19.24
N ALA A 249 15.10 -13.21 -18.01
CA ALA A 249 15.22 -11.89 -17.41
C ALA A 249 16.57 -11.23 -17.78
N GLU A 250 16.54 -10.05 -18.40
CA GLU A 250 17.74 -9.23 -18.64
C GLU A 250 18.08 -8.37 -17.41
N THR A 251 17.04 -7.88 -16.75
CA THR A 251 17.09 -7.16 -15.47
C THR A 251 16.20 -7.88 -14.47
N THR A 252 16.24 -7.50 -13.18
CA THR A 252 15.24 -8.00 -12.21
C THR A 252 13.81 -7.77 -12.74
N LEU A 253 13.16 -8.87 -13.08
CA LEU A 253 11.83 -8.90 -13.70
C LEU A 253 10.82 -9.24 -12.62
N GLU A 254 9.80 -8.40 -12.47
CA GLU A 254 8.67 -8.67 -11.58
C GLU A 254 7.46 -8.99 -12.44
N LEU A 255 6.82 -10.12 -12.15
CA LEU A 255 5.72 -10.68 -12.90
C LEU A 255 4.52 -10.89 -11.96
N LEU A 256 3.33 -10.62 -12.45
CA LEU A 256 2.08 -11.06 -11.83
C LEU A 256 1.48 -12.19 -12.64
N THR A 257 1.06 -13.26 -11.98
CA THR A 257 0.44 -14.41 -12.62
C THR A 257 -0.69 -14.95 -11.77
N ALA A 258 -1.72 -15.54 -12.39
CA ALA A 258 -2.73 -16.29 -11.66
C ALA A 258 -2.29 -17.76 -11.53
N PRO A 259 -2.65 -18.46 -10.43
CA PRO A 259 -2.44 -19.88 -10.28
C PRO A 259 -3.16 -20.62 -11.40
N SER A 260 -2.50 -21.65 -11.95
CA SER A 260 -3.12 -22.52 -12.95
C SER A 260 -4.32 -23.22 -12.31
N GLY A 261 -5.46 -23.19 -12.99
CA GLY A 261 -6.72 -23.74 -12.47
C GLY A 261 -6.77 -25.27 -12.33
N SER A 262 -5.63 -25.96 -12.15
CA SER A 262 -5.56 -27.43 -12.07
C SER A 262 -5.80 -28.00 -10.67
N GLU A 263 -6.03 -27.16 -9.65
CA GLU A 263 -6.53 -27.60 -8.35
C GLU A 263 -8.03 -27.27 -8.20
N ARG A 264 -8.87 -28.03 -8.90
CA ARG A 264 -10.28 -28.20 -8.55
C ARG A 264 -10.72 -29.63 -8.76
#